data_AF-A0A8S1GUF7-F1
#
_entry.id   AF-A0A8S1GUF7-F1
#
_cell.length_a   1.000
_cell.length_b   1.000
_cell.length_c   1.000
_cell.angle_alpha   90.00
_cell.angle_beta   90.00
_cell.angle_gamma   90.00
#
_symmetry.space_group_name_H-M   'P 1'
#
loop_
_entity.id
_entity.type
_entity.pdbx_description
1 polymer ?
#
loop_
_entity_poly.entity_id
_entity_poly.type
_entity_poly.pdbx_seq_one_letter_code
_entity_poly.pdbx_strand_id
1 'polypeptide(L)'
;MPNLDVGAFPKWTSRIFSILAILFNVILIIVIRIRRSSHIGGYRHLLSCFAVFDICYAVFELFVGTAVLIHKSCFCVFTRESFISETPIFSIALVSLRSSLVGMSFVLLAIHFFYRYYAVCRPTKMHHFQRPFYILLWLNLFLAHGFLWFGISLLNLPTSATLVFMRESFEKTYFIRVEDVGMICLYYFSPERWTRFASLTGVALGSITVLIIVYLYIYLTLKIVRALETLTMSSSMRNLHRQLLRALVIQTLIPIFSNILPCSVIWITPVFENDEIGSHYNHIIVPLLGIFCWLDPMAVLFVISEYWHTATYYLRSIYQKHSSSIFAYAPSAVSSNTFI
;
A
#
# COMPACT_ATOMS: atom_id res chain seq x y z
N MET A 1 -6.77 27.83 22.96
CA MET A 1 -7.47 27.02 21.93
C MET A 1 -7.60 25.63 22.50
N PRO A 2 -8.75 24.94 22.40
CA PRO A 2 -8.84 23.57 22.90
C PRO A 2 -7.82 22.74 22.13
N ASN A 3 -6.99 21.99 22.86
CA ASN A 3 -5.97 21.10 22.32
C ASN A 3 -6.65 20.07 21.41
N LEU A 4 -6.76 20.39 20.12
CA LEU A 4 -7.14 19.43 19.08
C LEU A 4 -6.11 18.32 19.14
N ASP A 5 -6.56 17.10 19.43
CA ASP A 5 -5.73 15.90 19.34
C ASP A 5 -5.12 15.85 17.93
N VAL A 6 -3.84 16.20 17.84
CA VAL A 6 -3.15 16.53 16.58
C VAL A 6 -3.04 15.30 15.67
N GLY A 7 -3.20 14.10 16.23
CA GLY A 7 -3.28 12.88 15.44
C GLY A 7 -4.71 12.44 15.05
N ALA A 8 -5.78 13.13 15.46
CA ALA A 8 -7.15 12.72 15.15
C ALA A 8 -7.44 12.74 13.64
N PHE A 9 -7.01 13.80 12.93
CA PHE A 9 -7.22 13.90 11.49
C PHE A 9 -6.50 12.78 10.72
N PRO A 10 -5.18 12.55 10.90
CA PRO A 10 -4.49 11.45 10.22
C PRO A 10 -5.10 10.06 10.49
N LYS A 11 -5.60 9.87 11.72
CA LYS A 11 -6.25 8.64 12.16
C LYS A 11 -7.55 8.37 11.39
N TRP A 12 -8.46 9.33 11.34
CA TRP A 12 -9.73 9.15 10.65
C TRP A 12 -9.53 8.95 9.15
N THR A 13 -8.61 9.70 8.54
CA THR A 13 -8.29 9.54 7.12
C THR A 13 -7.74 8.16 6.80
N SER A 14 -6.81 7.64 7.61
CA SER A 14 -6.24 6.30 7.39
C SER A 14 -7.31 5.20 7.50
N ARG A 15 -8.22 5.30 8.48
CA ARG A 15 -9.31 4.33 8.65
C ARG A 15 -10.28 4.35 7.47
N ILE A 16 -10.66 5.54 6.99
CA ILE A 16 -11.51 5.70 5.81
C ILE A 16 -10.83 5.07 4.59
N PHE A 17 -9.55 5.37 4.34
CA PHE A 17 -8.82 4.79 3.22
C PHE A 17 -8.70 3.26 3.32
N SER A 18 -8.46 2.70 4.51
CA SER A 18 -8.47 1.25 4.71
C SER A 18 -9.82 0.62 4.40
N ILE A 19 -10.94 1.21 4.84
CA ILE A 19 -12.28 0.69 4.55
C ILE A 19 -12.55 0.73 3.05
N LEU A 20 -12.21 1.83 2.38
CA LEU A 20 -12.36 1.97 0.93
C LEU A 20 -11.46 0.97 0.19
N ALA A 21 -10.21 0.79 0.62
CA ALA A 21 -9.29 -0.19 0.04
C ALA A 21 -9.85 -1.60 0.12
N ILE A 22 -10.40 -2.01 1.28
CA ILE A 22 -11.06 -3.31 1.43
C ILE A 22 -12.23 -3.43 0.46
N LEU A 23 -13.12 -2.43 0.42
CA LEU A 23 -14.31 -2.44 -0.44
C LEU A 23 -13.95 -2.57 -1.93
N PHE A 24 -13.05 -1.72 -2.44
CA PHE A 24 -12.73 -1.69 -3.87
C PHE A 24 -11.91 -2.91 -4.30
N ASN A 25 -11.03 -3.45 -3.46
CA ASN A 25 -10.33 -4.69 -3.76
C ASN A 25 -11.27 -5.91 -3.76
N VAL A 26 -12.27 -5.95 -2.87
CA VAL A 26 -13.30 -6.99 -2.91
C VAL A 26 -14.12 -6.89 -4.20
N ILE A 27 -14.53 -5.69 -4.61
CA ILE A 27 -15.23 -5.47 -5.89
C ILE A 27 -14.35 -5.95 -7.06
N LEU A 28 -13.06 -5.59 -7.05
CA LEU A 28 -12.12 -6.02 -8.09
C LEU A 28 -12.03 -7.55 -8.17
N ILE A 29 -11.92 -8.25 -7.04
CA ILE A 29 -11.91 -9.72 -6.99
C ILE A 29 -13.21 -10.28 -7.57
N ILE A 30 -14.38 -9.75 -7.19
CA ILE A 30 -15.68 -10.19 -7.73
C ILE A 30 -15.72 -10.02 -9.26
N VAL A 31 -15.30 -8.86 -9.77
CA VAL A 31 -15.28 -8.57 -11.20
C VAL A 31 -14.33 -9.51 -11.95
N ILE A 32 -13.14 -9.77 -11.41
CA ILE A 32 -12.17 -10.72 -11.98
C ILE A 32 -12.78 -12.14 -12.06
N ARG A 33 -13.57 -12.54 -11.05
CA ARG A 33 -14.22 -13.86 -11.02
C ARG A 33 -15.35 -13.98 -12.04
N ILE A 34 -16.15 -12.92 -12.20
CA ILE A 34 -17.25 -12.85 -13.18
C ILE A 34 -16.68 -12.85 -14.60
N ARG A 35 -15.68 -12.03 -14.87
CA ARG A 35 -15.06 -11.91 -16.20
C ARG A 35 -13.87 -12.84 -16.36
N ARG A 36 -14.16 -14.10 -16.65
CA ARG A 36 -13.18 -15.03 -17.22
C ARG A 36 -12.94 -14.72 -18.70
N SER A 37 -12.43 -13.52 -19.01
CA SER A 37 -12.00 -13.20 -20.38
C SER A 37 -10.79 -14.07 -20.73
N SER A 38 -10.93 -14.91 -21.76
CA SER A 38 -9.86 -15.78 -22.28
C SER A 38 -8.65 -14.97 -22.76
N HIS A 39 -8.86 -13.72 -23.14
CA HIS A 39 -7.82 -12.81 -23.64
C HIS A 39 -6.90 -12.25 -22.54
N ILE A 40 -7.36 -12.20 -21.28
CA ILE A 40 -6.55 -11.71 -20.14
C ILE A 40 -5.62 -12.82 -19.60
N GLY A 41 -5.98 -14.09 -19.79
CA GLY A 41 -5.13 -15.23 -19.44
C GLY A 41 -4.69 -15.26 -17.97
N GLY A 42 -3.45 -15.68 -17.72
CA GLY A 42 -2.89 -15.82 -16.37
C GLY A 42 -2.80 -14.52 -15.56
N TYR A 43 -2.90 -13.36 -16.22
CA TYR A 43 -2.74 -12.04 -15.62
C TYR A 43 -3.77 -11.77 -14.51
N ARG A 44 -4.99 -12.31 -14.68
CA ARG A 44 -6.07 -12.17 -13.70
C ARG A 44 -5.71 -12.74 -12.32
N HIS A 45 -4.90 -13.80 -12.29
CA HIS A 45 -4.46 -14.41 -11.03
C HIS A 45 -3.51 -13.48 -10.29
N LEU A 46 -2.62 -12.82 -11.04
CA LEU A 46 -1.73 -11.82 -10.48
C LEU A 46 -2.51 -10.60 -9.96
N LEU A 47 -3.48 -10.07 -10.70
CA LEU A 47 -4.36 -9.00 -10.20
C LEU A 47 -5.12 -9.41 -8.93
N SER A 48 -5.53 -10.68 -8.84
CA SER A 48 -6.18 -11.20 -7.62
C SER A 48 -5.20 -11.24 -6.45
N CYS A 49 -3.92 -11.59 -6.68
CA CYS A 49 -2.89 -11.56 -5.64
C CYS A 49 -2.66 -10.14 -5.11
N PHE A 50 -2.62 -9.13 -5.99
CA PHE A 50 -2.57 -7.71 -5.59
C PHE A 50 -3.76 -7.34 -4.71
N ALA A 51 -4.97 -7.64 -5.18
CA ALA A 51 -6.16 -7.28 -4.44
C ALA A 51 -6.22 -7.94 -3.05
N VAL A 52 -5.79 -9.21 -2.93
CA VAL A 52 -5.70 -9.88 -1.63
C VAL A 52 -4.64 -9.24 -0.75
N PHE A 53 -3.46 -8.93 -1.31
CA PHE A 53 -2.39 -8.25 -0.57
C PHE A 53 -2.83 -6.88 -0.06
N ASP A 54 -3.50 -6.08 -0.89
CA ASP A 54 -4.01 -4.75 -0.54
C ASP A 54 -5.10 -4.84 0.53
N ILE A 55 -5.96 -5.87 0.50
CA ILE A 55 -6.92 -6.14 1.58
C ILE A 55 -6.19 -6.46 2.87
N CYS A 56 -5.18 -7.35 2.84
CA CYS A 56 -4.38 -7.69 4.02
C CYS A 56 -3.69 -6.45 4.61
N TYR A 57 -3.10 -5.60 3.76
CA TYR A 57 -2.49 -4.34 4.16
C TYR A 57 -3.51 -3.38 4.79
N ALA A 58 -4.66 -3.21 4.14
CA ALA A 58 -5.71 -2.31 4.61
C ALA A 58 -6.31 -2.75 5.95
N VAL A 59 -6.54 -4.05 6.12
CA VAL A 59 -6.96 -4.64 7.41
C VAL A 59 -5.91 -4.38 8.48
N PHE A 60 -4.63 -4.60 8.16
CA PHE A 60 -3.54 -4.34 9.08
C PHE A 60 -3.53 -2.86 9.54
N GLU A 61 -3.56 -1.90 8.61
CA GLU A 61 -3.59 -0.47 8.94
C GLU A 61 -4.85 -0.07 9.73
N LEU A 62 -6.01 -0.70 9.44
CA LEU A 62 -7.26 -0.45 10.15
C LEU A 62 -7.15 -0.80 11.65
N PHE A 63 -6.51 -1.92 11.98
CA PHE A 63 -6.42 -2.43 13.34
C PHE A 63 -5.21 -1.91 14.13
N VAL A 64 -4.09 -1.66 13.45
CA VAL A 64 -2.83 -1.33 14.11
C VAL A 64 -2.64 0.16 14.29
N GLY A 65 -3.04 0.99 13.31
CA GLY A 65 -2.98 2.45 13.40
C GLY A 65 -1.59 2.99 13.79
N THR A 66 -0.77 3.31 12.79
CA THR A 66 0.59 3.80 13.03
C THR A 66 0.69 5.33 12.99
N ALA A 67 1.71 5.86 13.65
CA ALA A 67 2.08 7.27 13.60
C ALA A 67 3.59 7.41 13.41
N VAL A 68 4.01 8.59 12.99
CA VAL A 68 5.42 8.93 12.79
C VAL A 68 5.75 10.18 13.58
N LEU A 69 6.95 10.22 14.16
CA LEU A 69 7.49 11.40 14.82
C LEU A 69 8.91 11.63 14.33
N ILE A 70 9.15 12.80 13.76
CA ILE A 70 10.50 13.30 13.49
C ILE A 70 10.86 14.32 14.58
N HIS A 71 12.00 14.10 15.24
CA HIS A 71 12.61 15.05 16.16
C HIS A 71 14.11 15.13 15.88
N LYS A 72 14.58 16.31 15.45
CA LYS A 72 15.97 16.56 15.07
C LYS A 72 16.53 15.43 14.19
N SER A 73 17.59 14.76 14.62
CA SER A 73 18.25 13.66 13.92
C SER A 73 17.64 12.28 14.16
N CYS A 74 16.42 12.21 14.67
CA CYS A 74 15.71 10.96 14.93
C CYS A 74 14.34 10.92 14.22
N PHE A 75 14.11 9.85 13.46
CA PHE A 75 12.79 9.49 12.93
C PHE A 75 12.29 8.25 13.66
N CYS A 76 11.07 8.28 14.16
CA CYS A 76 10.44 7.12 14.79
C CYS A 76 9.09 6.82 14.15
N VAL A 77 8.78 5.55 14.03
CA VAL A 77 7.45 5.03 13.67
C VAL A 77 6.95 4.15 14.82
N PHE A 78 5.69 4.34 15.20
CA PHE A 78 5.12 3.74 16.39
C PHE A 78 3.63 3.42 16.23
N THR A 79 3.10 2.55 17.07
CA THR A 79 1.66 2.27 17.18
C THR A 79 1.01 3.32 18.05
N ARG A 80 -0.01 4.02 17.53
CA ARG A 80 -0.71 5.06 18.31
C ARG A 80 -1.90 4.52 19.08
N GLU A 81 -2.72 3.71 18.42
CA GLU A 81 -3.89 3.06 19.00
C GLU A 81 -4.11 1.74 18.26
N SER A 82 -3.35 0.72 18.67
CA SER A 82 -3.59 -0.62 18.17
C SER A 82 -4.72 -1.23 18.99
N PHE A 83 -5.79 -1.68 18.33
CA PHE A 83 -6.88 -2.43 18.96
C PHE A 83 -6.41 -3.80 19.49
N ILE A 84 -5.17 -4.18 19.21
CA ILE A 84 -4.60 -5.51 19.47
C ILE A 84 -3.33 -5.41 20.34
N SER A 85 -2.78 -4.21 20.55
CA SER A 85 -1.54 -4.08 21.33
C SER A 85 -1.80 -3.74 22.78
N GLU A 86 -1.50 -4.70 23.64
CA GLU A 86 -1.51 -4.52 25.10
C GLU A 86 -0.11 -4.28 25.68
N THR A 87 0.96 -4.56 24.90
CA THR A 87 2.35 -4.45 25.38
C THR A 87 3.27 -3.76 24.36
N PRO A 88 4.35 -3.08 24.80
CA PRO A 88 5.33 -2.48 23.90
C PRO A 88 6.00 -3.49 22.96
N ILE A 89 6.24 -4.72 23.42
CA ILE A 89 6.84 -5.80 22.60
C ILE A 89 5.93 -6.16 21.43
N PHE A 90 4.63 -6.32 21.70
CA PHE A 90 3.67 -6.62 20.64
C PHE A 90 3.54 -5.45 19.66
N SER A 91 3.51 -4.21 20.16
CA SER A 91 3.58 -3.00 19.33
C SER A 91 4.79 -2.99 18.41
N ILE A 92 6.00 -3.29 18.92
CA ILE A 92 7.22 -3.41 18.10
C ILE A 92 7.05 -4.44 16.98
N ALA A 93 6.45 -5.60 17.28
CA ALA A 93 6.21 -6.64 16.28
C ALA A 93 5.25 -6.14 15.19
N LEU A 94 4.19 -5.41 15.57
CA LEU A 94 3.25 -4.81 14.64
C LEU A 94 3.93 -3.74 13.76
N VAL A 95 4.69 -2.79 14.32
CA VAL A 95 5.38 -1.78 13.51
C VAL A 95 6.42 -2.43 12.58
N SER A 96 7.11 -3.47 13.04
CA SER A 96 8.06 -4.22 12.21
C SER A 96 7.36 -4.95 11.05
N LEU A 97 6.20 -5.57 11.33
CA LEU A 97 5.37 -6.21 10.31
C LEU A 97 4.84 -5.19 9.30
N ARG A 98 4.50 -3.98 9.74
CA ARG A 98 4.09 -2.89 8.86
C ARG A 98 5.20 -2.54 7.85
N SER A 99 6.43 -2.38 8.33
CA SER A 99 7.61 -2.15 7.47
C SER A 99 7.81 -3.29 6.47
N SER A 100 7.64 -4.55 6.90
CA SER A 100 7.68 -5.72 6.03
C SER A 100 6.62 -5.68 4.93
N LEU A 101 5.38 -5.35 5.28
CA LEU A 101 4.29 -5.25 4.30
C LEU A 101 4.60 -4.16 3.26
N VAL A 102 5.08 -2.99 3.67
CA VAL A 102 5.50 -1.94 2.71
C VAL A 102 6.59 -2.48 1.78
N GLY A 103 7.64 -3.11 2.29
CA GLY A 103 8.71 -3.68 1.46
C GLY A 103 8.19 -4.75 0.49
N MET A 104 7.35 -5.67 0.98
CA MET A 104 6.76 -6.77 0.20
C MET A 104 5.94 -6.26 -0.99
N SER A 105 5.27 -5.11 -0.86
CA SER A 105 4.51 -4.49 -1.94
C SER A 105 5.38 -4.17 -3.17
N PHE A 106 6.63 -3.74 -2.97
CA PHE A 106 7.53 -3.41 -4.08
C PHE A 106 7.96 -4.65 -4.87
N VAL A 107 8.17 -5.77 -4.18
CA VAL A 107 8.50 -7.06 -4.83
C VAL A 107 7.30 -7.60 -5.59
N LEU A 108 6.10 -7.48 -5.04
CA LEU A 108 4.87 -7.88 -5.73
C LEU A 108 4.70 -7.11 -7.06
N LEU A 109 4.96 -5.79 -7.04
CA LEU A 109 4.98 -4.93 -8.23
C LEU A 109 6.11 -5.26 -9.20
N ALA A 110 7.30 -5.61 -8.72
CA ALA A 110 8.38 -6.12 -9.57
C ALA A 110 8.00 -7.43 -10.30
N ILE A 111 7.43 -8.40 -9.58
CA ILE A 111 6.90 -9.65 -10.16
C ILE A 111 5.89 -9.34 -11.27
N HIS A 112 5.08 -8.30 -11.07
CA HIS A 112 4.08 -7.87 -12.03
C HIS A 112 4.68 -7.33 -13.33
N PHE A 113 5.70 -6.46 -13.23
CA PHE A 113 6.45 -6.03 -14.41
C PHE A 113 7.15 -7.18 -15.12
N PHE A 114 7.74 -8.12 -14.37
CA PHE A 114 8.35 -9.31 -14.98
C PHE A 114 7.33 -10.16 -15.73
N TYR A 115 6.17 -10.43 -15.11
CA TYR A 115 5.07 -11.15 -15.77
C TYR A 115 4.71 -10.48 -17.10
N ARG A 116 4.57 -9.14 -17.11
CA ARG A 116 4.26 -8.37 -18.32
C ARG A 116 5.35 -8.44 -19.37
N TYR A 117 6.60 -8.31 -18.95
CA TYR A 117 7.74 -8.45 -19.84
C TYR A 117 7.74 -9.82 -20.52
N TYR A 118 7.52 -10.91 -19.78
CA TYR A 118 7.44 -12.25 -20.39
C TYR A 118 6.24 -12.39 -21.32
N ALA A 119 5.07 -11.89 -20.93
CA ALA A 119 3.86 -11.98 -21.73
C ALA A 119 3.98 -11.26 -23.09
N VAL A 120 4.68 -10.11 -23.15
CA VAL A 120 4.81 -9.31 -24.37
C VAL A 120 6.09 -9.63 -25.14
N CYS A 121 7.24 -9.59 -24.46
CA CYS A 121 8.55 -9.65 -25.10
C CYS A 121 9.03 -11.08 -25.34
N ARG A 122 8.52 -12.06 -24.56
CA ARG A 122 9.00 -13.45 -24.57
C ARG A 122 7.85 -14.47 -24.44
N PRO A 123 6.82 -14.40 -25.30
CA PRO A 123 5.62 -15.25 -25.15
C PRO A 123 5.93 -16.75 -25.17
N THR A 124 6.93 -17.19 -25.95
CA THR A 124 7.36 -18.60 -25.99
C THR A 124 7.94 -19.11 -24.66
N LYS A 125 8.51 -18.21 -23.85
CA LYS A 125 9.07 -18.51 -22.53
C LYS A 125 8.07 -18.29 -21.39
N MET A 126 6.86 -17.83 -21.69
CA MET A 126 5.83 -17.54 -20.68
C MET A 126 5.49 -18.76 -19.81
N HIS A 127 5.53 -19.94 -20.42
CA HIS A 127 5.26 -21.20 -19.73
C HIS A 127 6.26 -21.45 -18.57
N HIS A 128 7.49 -20.94 -18.63
CA HIS A 128 8.44 -21.04 -17.52
C HIS A 128 7.96 -20.25 -16.29
N PHE A 129 7.43 -19.05 -16.51
CA PHE A 129 6.92 -18.19 -15.42
C PHE A 129 5.78 -18.86 -14.64
N GLN A 130 5.06 -19.79 -15.28
CA GLN A 130 3.94 -20.53 -14.71
C GLN A 130 4.35 -21.88 -14.10
N ARG A 131 5.61 -22.32 -14.23
CA ARG A 131 6.06 -23.57 -13.62
C ARG A 131 6.13 -23.44 -12.10
N PRO A 132 5.82 -24.51 -11.34
CA PRO A 132 5.85 -24.50 -9.88
C PRO A 132 7.16 -23.96 -9.29
N PHE A 133 8.31 -24.33 -9.89
CA PHE A 133 9.62 -23.83 -9.46
C PHE A 133 9.72 -22.30 -9.46
N TYR A 134 9.27 -21.63 -10.53
CA TYR A 134 9.33 -20.17 -10.61
C TYR A 134 8.30 -19.51 -9.70
N ILE A 135 7.12 -20.11 -9.53
CA ILE A 135 6.13 -19.63 -8.55
C ILE A 135 6.71 -19.66 -7.14
N LEU A 136 7.39 -20.75 -6.77
CA LEU A 136 8.08 -20.87 -5.49
C LEU A 136 9.23 -19.87 -5.38
N LEU A 137 9.99 -19.63 -6.45
CA LEU A 137 11.04 -18.60 -6.47
C LEU A 137 10.47 -17.21 -6.18
N TRP A 138 9.38 -16.82 -6.86
CA TRP A 138 8.74 -15.52 -6.63
C TRP A 138 8.18 -15.38 -5.22
N LEU A 139 7.56 -16.44 -4.69
CA LEU A 139 7.07 -16.47 -3.31
C LEU A 139 8.22 -16.33 -2.30
N ASN A 140 9.34 -17.01 -2.53
CA ASN A 140 10.51 -16.89 -1.67
C ASN A 140 11.12 -15.49 -1.71
N LEU A 141 11.25 -14.87 -2.90
CA LEU A 141 11.74 -13.49 -3.01
C LEU A 141 10.83 -12.50 -2.29
N PHE A 142 9.51 -12.68 -2.43
CA PHE A 142 8.51 -11.88 -1.74
C PHE A 142 8.62 -12.00 -0.21
N LEU A 143 8.68 -13.22 0.32
CA LEU A 143 8.82 -13.45 1.76
C LEU A 143 10.18 -13.03 2.30
N ALA A 144 11.27 -13.34 1.60
CA ALA A 144 12.63 -12.98 2.01
C ALA A 144 12.79 -11.46 2.15
N HIS A 145 12.19 -10.69 1.26
CA HIS A 145 12.21 -9.24 1.37
C HIS A 145 11.39 -8.74 2.56
N GLY A 146 10.25 -9.36 2.86
CA GLY A 146 9.50 -9.10 4.08
C GLY A 146 10.30 -9.36 5.35
N PHE A 147 10.99 -10.51 5.42
CA PHE A 147 11.88 -10.87 6.53
C PHE A 147 13.07 -9.93 6.66
N LEU A 148 13.65 -9.48 5.54
CA LEU A 148 14.72 -8.48 5.55
C LEU A 148 14.28 -7.19 6.24
N TRP A 149 13.11 -6.65 5.86
CA TRP A 149 12.58 -5.42 6.45
C TRP A 149 12.12 -5.58 7.89
N PHE A 150 11.65 -6.78 8.26
CA PHE A 150 11.39 -7.12 9.65
C PHE A 150 12.69 -7.11 10.47
N GLY A 151 13.75 -7.74 9.95
CA GLY A 151 15.05 -7.78 10.58
C GLY A 151 15.66 -6.39 10.76
N ILE A 152 15.62 -5.55 9.71
CA ILE A 152 16.09 -4.15 9.77
C ILE A 152 15.33 -3.36 10.86
N SER A 153 14.03 -3.61 11.00
CA SER A 153 13.20 -3.02 12.05
C SER A 153 13.68 -3.41 13.45
N LEU A 154 13.98 -4.69 13.67
CA LEU A 154 14.52 -5.19 14.95
C LEU A 154 15.94 -4.69 15.25
N LEU A 155 16.75 -4.39 14.24
CA LEU A 155 18.07 -3.78 14.45
C LEU A 155 17.98 -2.32 14.91
N ASN A 156 16.83 -1.67 14.69
CA ASN A 156 16.57 -0.25 14.98
C ASN A 156 15.60 -0.06 16.16
N LEU A 157 15.65 -0.97 17.13
CA LEU A 157 14.92 -0.79 18.38
C LEU A 157 15.50 0.37 19.18
N PRO A 158 14.66 1.17 19.86
CA PRO A 158 15.12 2.30 20.64
C PRO A 158 15.95 1.82 21.84
N THR A 159 17.07 2.48 22.08
CA THR A 159 17.86 2.32 23.31
C THR A 159 17.37 3.31 24.37
N SER A 160 17.85 3.18 25.61
CA SER A 160 17.57 4.16 26.67
C SER A 160 17.95 5.59 26.25
N ALA A 161 19.05 5.75 25.50
CA ALA A 161 19.46 7.04 24.96
C ALA A 161 18.45 7.60 23.93
N THR A 162 17.94 6.73 23.05
CA THR A 162 16.88 7.11 22.11
C THR A 162 15.59 7.53 22.82
N LEU A 163 15.17 6.78 23.85
CA LEU A 163 13.94 7.10 24.60
C LEU A 163 14.07 8.45 25.32
N VAL A 164 15.19 8.70 26.00
CA VAL A 164 15.45 9.99 26.67
C VAL A 164 15.45 11.14 25.66
N PHE A 165 16.06 10.94 24.49
CA PHE A 165 16.10 11.95 23.43
C PHE A 165 14.71 12.29 22.88
N MET A 166 13.82 11.29 22.77
CA MET A 166 12.50 11.46 22.15
C MET A 166 11.40 11.88 23.14
N ARG A 167 11.62 11.74 24.45
CA ARG A 167 10.59 11.88 25.50
C ARG A 167 9.81 13.19 25.42
N GLU A 168 10.51 14.33 25.49
CA GLU A 168 9.86 15.65 25.49
C GLU A 168 9.04 15.88 24.21
N SER A 169 9.56 15.45 23.06
CA SER A 169 8.89 15.59 21.77
C SER A 169 7.62 14.74 21.67
N PHE A 170 7.65 13.50 22.18
CA PHE A 170 6.48 12.62 22.27
C PHE A 170 5.40 13.20 23.20
N GLU A 171 5.79 13.63 24.40
CA GLU A 171 4.86 14.19 25.39
C GLU A 171 4.19 15.48 24.85
N LYS A 172 4.97 16.34 24.19
CA LYS A 172 4.46 17.58 23.59
C LYS A 172 3.54 17.35 22.38
N THR A 173 3.87 16.38 21.53
CA THR A 173 3.17 16.18 20.24
C THR A 173 1.97 15.26 20.36
N TYR A 174 2.11 14.18 21.13
CA TYR A 174 1.11 13.11 21.22
C TYR A 174 0.51 12.95 22.61
N PHE A 175 1.02 13.64 23.64
CA PHE A 175 0.55 13.52 25.03
C PHE A 175 0.64 12.08 25.57
N ILE A 176 1.63 11.32 25.09
CA ILE A 176 1.89 9.92 25.46
C ILE A 176 3.33 9.80 25.94
N ARG A 177 3.56 8.97 26.95
CA ARG A 177 4.92 8.64 27.42
C ARG A 177 5.60 7.67 26.44
N VAL A 178 6.86 7.95 26.15
CA VAL A 178 7.64 7.17 25.17
C VAL A 178 7.81 5.70 25.61
N GLU A 179 7.77 5.43 26.92
CA GLU A 179 7.93 4.09 27.51
C GLU A 179 6.70 3.18 27.33
N ASP A 180 5.52 3.77 27.11
CA ASP A 180 4.26 3.02 26.97
C ASP A 180 4.02 2.53 25.53
N VAL A 181 4.93 2.85 24.60
CA VAL A 181 4.72 2.68 23.16
C VAL A 181 5.84 1.84 22.54
N GLY A 182 5.46 0.81 21.79
CA GLY A 182 6.41 0.09 20.94
C GLY A 182 6.73 0.87 19.67
N MET A 183 8.01 1.08 19.41
CA MET A 183 8.48 1.87 18.27
C MET A 183 9.76 1.33 17.65
N ILE A 184 10.02 1.77 16.43
CA ILE A 184 11.30 1.63 15.74
C ILE A 184 11.81 3.04 15.49
N CYS A 185 13.10 3.27 15.73
CA CYS A 185 13.70 4.59 15.58
C CYS A 185 14.99 4.53 14.77
N LEU A 186 15.10 5.44 13.80
CA LEU A 186 16.31 5.72 13.06
C LEU A 186 16.93 6.97 13.69
N TYR A 187 17.96 6.80 14.54
CA TYR A 187 18.65 7.89 15.24
C TYR A 187 20.04 8.12 14.62
N TYR A 188 20.11 9.05 13.67
CA TYR A 188 21.19 9.21 12.69
C TYR A 188 22.48 9.66 13.36
N PHE A 189 22.37 10.59 14.31
CA PHE A 189 23.51 11.13 15.06
C PHE A 189 23.54 10.63 16.50
N SER A 190 23.05 9.41 16.73
CA SER A 190 23.13 8.79 18.05
C SER A 190 24.57 8.75 18.56
N PRO A 191 24.81 9.11 19.84
CA PRO A 191 26.13 8.95 20.46
C PRO A 191 26.55 7.48 20.48
N GLU A 192 25.58 6.55 20.53
CA GLU A 192 25.83 5.12 20.51
C GLU A 192 26.20 4.64 19.11
N ARG A 193 27.38 4.02 19.01
CA ARG A 193 27.93 3.55 17.72
C ARG A 193 27.01 2.56 17.01
N TRP A 194 26.42 1.62 17.74
CA TRP A 194 25.55 0.60 17.16
C TRP A 194 24.25 1.20 16.62
N THR A 195 23.55 2.02 17.42
CA THR A 195 22.31 2.69 17.03
C THR A 195 22.51 3.51 15.75
N ARG A 196 23.54 4.35 15.72
CA ARG A 196 23.91 5.12 14.52
C ARG A 196 24.23 4.22 13.32
N PHE A 197 25.00 3.16 13.51
CA PHE A 197 25.32 2.22 12.43
C PHE A 197 24.06 1.53 11.88
N ALA A 198 23.19 1.03 12.75
CA ALA A 198 21.94 0.36 12.37
C ALA A 198 20.99 1.31 11.63
N SER A 199 20.88 2.55 12.09
CA SER A 199 20.04 3.58 11.48
C SER A 199 20.53 3.97 10.09
N LEU A 200 21.82 4.28 9.95
CA LEU A 200 22.41 4.61 8.65
C LEU A 200 22.36 3.44 7.67
N THR A 201 22.54 2.21 8.17
CA THR A 201 22.43 1.00 7.35
C THR A 201 20.99 0.80 6.84
N GLY A 202 19.99 0.97 7.70
CA GLY A 202 18.58 0.87 7.30
C GLY A 202 18.20 1.87 6.21
N VAL A 203 18.65 3.12 6.35
CA VAL A 203 18.39 4.20 5.37
C VAL A 203 19.13 3.95 4.06
N ALA A 204 20.39 3.54 4.13
CA ALA A 204 21.17 3.21 2.94
C ALA A 204 20.54 2.04 2.16
N LEU A 205 20.18 0.96 2.84
CA LEU A 205 19.53 -0.20 2.23
C LEU A 205 18.17 0.16 1.63
N GLY A 206 17.38 1.00 2.32
CA GLY A 206 16.12 1.49 1.78
C GLY A 206 16.28 2.36 0.54
N SER A 207 17.24 3.29 0.57
CA SER A 207 17.54 4.15 -0.58
C SER A 207 18.01 3.33 -1.78
N ILE A 208 18.91 2.36 -1.58
CA ILE A 208 19.38 1.43 -2.62
C ILE A 208 18.21 0.60 -3.16
N THR A 209 17.34 0.08 -2.29
CA THR A 209 16.16 -0.70 -2.69
C THR A 209 15.25 0.12 -3.59
N VAL A 210 14.93 1.35 -3.21
CA VAL A 210 14.10 2.27 -4.01
C VAL A 210 14.74 2.53 -5.37
N LEU A 211 16.04 2.83 -5.42
CA LEU A 211 16.75 3.10 -6.68
C LEU A 211 16.73 1.89 -7.63
N ILE A 212 17.01 0.69 -7.11
CA ILE A 212 16.97 -0.56 -7.89
C ILE A 212 15.57 -0.79 -8.46
N ILE A 213 14.54 -0.59 -7.64
CA ILE A 213 13.15 -0.87 -8.02
C ILE A 213 12.64 0.15 -9.05
N VAL A 214 12.91 1.43 -8.86
CA VAL A 214 12.58 2.49 -9.83
C VAL A 214 13.29 2.24 -11.16
N TYR A 215 14.59 1.92 -11.12
CA TYR A 215 15.35 1.55 -12.32
C TYR A 215 14.73 0.35 -13.03
N LEU A 216 14.39 -0.71 -12.29
CA LEU A 216 13.77 -1.92 -12.83
C LEU A 216 12.44 -1.61 -13.53
N TYR A 217 11.57 -0.80 -12.92
CA TYR A 217 10.28 -0.43 -13.50
C TYR A 217 10.44 0.36 -14.79
N ILE A 218 11.35 1.35 -14.81
CA ILE A 218 11.65 2.12 -16.02
C ILE A 218 12.20 1.20 -17.11
N TYR A 219 13.20 0.39 -16.78
CA TYR A 219 13.83 -0.53 -17.73
C TYR A 219 12.84 -1.50 -18.36
N LEU A 220 12.01 -2.18 -17.54
CA LEU A 220 11.02 -3.13 -18.01
C LEU A 220 9.92 -2.44 -18.84
N THR A 221 9.46 -1.26 -18.41
CA THR A 221 8.49 -0.46 -19.18
C THR A 221 9.03 -0.13 -20.57
N LEU A 222 10.26 0.41 -20.66
CA LEU A 222 10.88 0.75 -21.94
C LEU A 222 11.03 -0.48 -22.86
N LYS A 223 11.39 -1.64 -22.30
CA LYS A 223 11.47 -2.89 -23.07
C LYS A 223 10.11 -3.33 -23.61
N ILE A 224 9.06 -3.24 -22.79
CA ILE A 224 7.70 -3.62 -23.19
C ILE A 224 7.18 -2.65 -24.27
N VAL A 225 7.35 -1.33 -24.09
CA VAL A 225 6.91 -0.32 -25.06
C VAL A 225 7.57 -0.56 -26.43
N ARG A 226 8.90 -0.74 -26.45
CA ARG A 226 9.62 -1.05 -27.70
C ARG A 226 9.10 -2.34 -28.34
N ALA A 227 8.89 -3.39 -27.55
CA ALA A 227 8.35 -4.65 -28.07
C ALA A 227 6.95 -4.49 -28.67
N LEU A 228 6.10 -3.64 -28.06
CA LEU A 228 4.78 -3.33 -28.60
C LEU A 228 4.82 -2.55 -29.91
N GLU A 229 5.90 -1.83 -30.21
CA GLU A 229 6.08 -1.12 -31.46
C GLU A 229 6.62 -2.05 -32.55
N THR A 230 7.64 -2.85 -32.22
CA THR A 230 8.43 -3.61 -33.19
C THR A 230 7.92 -5.02 -33.48
N LEU A 231 7.24 -5.68 -32.54
CA LEU A 231 6.78 -7.06 -32.73
C LEU A 231 5.51 -7.12 -33.57
N THR A 232 5.45 -8.08 -34.49
CA THR A 232 4.27 -8.38 -35.29
C THR A 232 3.18 -9.00 -34.42
N MET A 233 2.06 -8.31 -34.29
CA MET A 233 0.88 -8.76 -33.53
C MET A 233 -0.37 -8.08 -34.08
N SER A 234 -1.55 -8.68 -33.87
CA SER A 234 -2.81 -8.08 -34.30
C SER A 234 -3.09 -6.75 -33.59
N SER A 235 -3.84 -5.86 -34.24
CA SER A 235 -4.23 -4.57 -33.68
C SER A 235 -4.98 -4.71 -32.36
N SER A 236 -5.88 -5.69 -32.26
CA SER A 236 -6.62 -6.03 -31.04
C SER A 236 -5.69 -6.45 -29.89
N MET A 237 -4.75 -7.36 -30.15
CA MET A 237 -3.78 -7.81 -29.14
C MET A 237 -2.86 -6.67 -28.67
N ARG A 238 -2.40 -5.84 -29.61
CA ARG A 238 -1.57 -4.66 -29.31
C ARG A 238 -2.32 -3.67 -28.42
N ASN A 239 -3.60 -3.41 -28.71
CA ASN A 239 -4.43 -2.52 -27.91
C ASN A 239 -4.64 -3.06 -26.50
N LEU A 240 -4.92 -4.37 -26.37
CA LEU A 240 -5.04 -5.03 -25.07
C LEU A 240 -3.76 -4.89 -24.24
N HIS A 241 -2.59 -5.22 -24.79
CA HIS A 241 -1.32 -5.07 -24.07
C HIS A 241 -1.02 -3.62 -23.69
N ARG A 242 -1.38 -2.64 -24.54
CA ARG A 242 -1.22 -1.21 -24.23
C ARG A 242 -2.11 -0.78 -23.06
N GLN A 243 -3.38 -1.19 -23.05
CA GLN A 243 -4.30 -0.91 -21.94
C GLN A 243 -3.79 -1.50 -20.64
N LEU A 244 -3.34 -2.75 -20.70
CA LEU A 244 -2.81 -3.50 -19.59
C LEU A 244 -1.49 -2.94 -19.03
N LEU A 245 -0.59 -2.45 -19.91
CA LEU A 245 0.62 -1.75 -19.50
C LEU A 245 0.29 -0.39 -18.89
N ARG A 246 -0.66 0.35 -19.48
CA ARG A 246 -1.11 1.64 -18.94
C ARG A 246 -1.67 1.47 -17.53
N ALA A 247 -2.48 0.44 -17.28
CA ALA A 247 -2.98 0.12 -15.96
C ALA A 247 -1.81 -0.11 -14.98
N LEU A 248 -0.85 -0.96 -15.36
CA LEU A 248 0.32 -1.25 -14.51
C LEU A 248 1.18 -0.01 -14.22
N VAL A 249 1.42 0.86 -15.22
CA VAL A 249 2.17 2.10 -15.01
C VAL A 249 1.42 3.04 -14.07
N ILE A 250 0.10 3.19 -14.21
CA ILE A 250 -0.70 4.00 -13.28
C ILE A 250 -0.65 3.43 -11.86
N GLN A 251 -0.84 2.11 -11.71
CA GLN A 251 -0.67 1.40 -10.43
C GLN A 251 0.73 1.53 -9.83
N THR A 252 1.73 1.84 -10.65
CA THR A 252 3.11 2.06 -10.16
C THR A 252 3.32 3.50 -9.73
N LEU A 253 2.76 4.46 -10.47
CA LEU A 253 2.85 5.88 -10.15
C LEU A 253 2.13 6.22 -8.85
N ILE A 254 0.99 5.57 -8.56
CA ILE A 254 0.23 5.76 -7.32
C ILE A 254 1.15 5.59 -6.08
N PRO A 255 1.72 4.40 -5.80
CA PRO A 255 2.59 4.20 -4.64
C PRO A 255 3.91 4.96 -4.74
N ILE A 256 4.40 5.34 -5.93
CA ILE A 256 5.56 6.24 -6.04
C ILE A 256 5.26 7.59 -5.37
N PHE A 257 4.13 8.20 -5.69
CA PHE A 257 3.79 9.53 -5.16
C PHE A 257 3.22 9.49 -3.75
N SER A 258 2.54 8.42 -3.37
CA SER A 258 1.88 8.34 -2.07
C SER A 258 2.69 7.61 -0.99
N ASN A 259 3.66 6.77 -1.37
CA ASN A 259 4.45 5.99 -0.43
C ASN A 259 5.97 6.24 -0.58
N ILE A 260 6.54 5.98 -1.76
CA ILE A 260 8.01 6.03 -1.95
C ILE A 260 8.55 7.45 -1.75
N LEU A 261 7.97 8.45 -2.42
CA LEU A 261 8.44 9.83 -2.35
C LEU A 261 8.25 10.41 -0.93
N PRO A 262 7.07 10.29 -0.28
CA PRO A 262 6.91 10.70 1.11
C PRO A 262 7.89 10.00 2.06
N CYS A 263 8.08 8.69 1.97
CA CYS A 263 9.05 7.96 2.80
C CYS A 263 10.48 8.46 2.58
N SER A 264 10.87 8.73 1.32
CA SER A 264 12.21 9.22 1.00
C SER A 264 12.46 10.59 1.61
N VAL A 265 11.48 11.50 1.54
CA VAL A 265 11.58 12.83 2.15
C VAL A 265 11.72 12.72 3.68
N ILE A 266 10.96 11.85 4.32
CA ILE A 266 11.02 11.63 5.77
C ILE A 266 12.37 11.09 6.21
N TRP A 267 12.94 10.13 5.49
CA TRP A 267 14.23 9.56 5.86
C TRP A 267 15.36 10.56 5.67
N ILE A 268 15.23 11.51 4.73
CA ILE A 268 16.24 12.55 4.55
C ILE A 268 16.06 13.68 5.59
N THR A 269 14.84 13.96 6.04
CA THR A 269 14.54 15.08 6.94
C THR A 269 15.41 15.11 8.22
N PRO A 270 15.63 13.99 8.94
CA PRO A 270 16.50 13.97 10.12
C PRO A 270 17.94 14.42 9.89
N VAL A 271 18.45 14.33 8.66
CA VAL A 271 19.81 14.78 8.32
C VAL A 271 19.97 16.30 8.54
N PHE A 272 18.89 17.06 8.42
CA PHE A 272 18.90 18.52 8.55
C PHE A 272 18.65 19.02 9.97
N GLU A 273 18.29 18.13 10.92
CA GLU A 273 17.96 18.47 12.31
C GLU A 273 16.94 19.61 12.49
N ASN A 274 16.03 19.77 11.52
CA ASN A 274 15.03 20.85 11.53
C ASN A 274 13.67 20.35 12.07
N ASP A 275 13.36 20.72 13.30
CA ASP A 275 12.12 20.33 14.00
C ASP A 275 10.85 20.91 13.38
N GLU A 276 10.90 22.10 12.77
CA GLU A 276 9.72 22.72 12.12
C GLU A 276 9.28 21.88 10.92
N ILE A 277 10.25 21.49 10.09
CA ILE A 277 10.04 20.62 8.92
C ILE A 277 9.51 19.26 9.40
N GLY A 278 10.12 18.68 10.43
CA GLY A 278 9.67 17.41 11.02
C GLY A 278 8.22 17.45 11.51
N SER A 279 7.83 18.52 12.21
CA SER A 279 6.47 18.70 12.72
C SER A 279 5.42 18.74 11.60
N HIS A 280 5.68 19.48 10.51
CA HIS A 280 4.73 19.54 9.39
C HIS A 280 4.50 18.17 8.74
N TYR A 281 5.55 17.36 8.65
CA TYR A 281 5.52 16.04 8.04
C TYR A 281 4.76 15.01 8.88
N ASN A 282 4.80 15.11 10.21
CA ASN A 282 4.09 14.20 11.10
C ASN A 282 2.56 14.12 10.81
N HIS A 283 1.98 15.17 10.20
CA HIS A 283 0.53 15.26 9.93
C HIS A 283 0.12 14.77 8.53
N ILE A 284 0.96 14.96 7.53
CA ILE A 284 0.59 14.76 6.12
C ILE A 284 0.91 13.35 5.64
N ILE A 285 1.93 12.73 6.22
CA ILE A 285 2.48 11.49 5.70
C ILE A 285 1.61 10.28 5.98
N VAL A 286 1.15 10.09 7.22
CA VAL A 286 0.41 8.89 7.58
C VAL A 286 -0.83 8.69 6.68
N PRO A 287 -1.61 9.74 6.35
CA PRO A 287 -2.70 9.63 5.38
C PRO A 287 -2.25 9.31 3.96
N LEU A 288 -1.14 9.92 3.50
CA LEU A 288 -0.58 9.64 2.17
C LEU A 288 -0.15 8.18 2.04
N LEU A 289 0.47 7.62 3.08
CA LEU A 289 0.89 6.21 3.09
C LEU A 289 -0.29 5.24 2.95
N GLY A 290 -1.50 5.62 3.40
CA GLY A 290 -2.69 4.76 3.33
C GLY A 290 -3.46 4.83 2.00
N ILE A 291 -3.21 5.83 1.15
CA ILE A 291 -4.07 6.10 -0.02
C ILE A 291 -3.84 5.11 -1.18
N PHE A 292 -2.65 4.51 -1.30
CA PHE A 292 -2.31 3.69 -2.47
C PHE A 292 -3.16 2.42 -2.57
N CYS A 293 -3.39 1.71 -1.45
CA CYS A 293 -4.20 0.49 -1.44
C CYS A 293 -5.65 0.71 -1.88
N TRP A 294 -6.14 1.95 -1.78
CA TRP A 294 -7.46 2.32 -2.28
C TRP A 294 -7.42 2.71 -3.76
N LEU A 295 -6.43 3.49 -4.20
CA LEU A 295 -6.32 3.95 -5.57
C LEU A 295 -5.91 2.85 -6.55
N ASP A 296 -5.14 1.85 -6.10
CA ASP A 296 -4.67 0.74 -6.93
C ASP A 296 -5.81 -0.08 -7.56
N PRO A 297 -6.80 -0.61 -6.80
CA PRO A 297 -7.93 -1.32 -7.40
C PRO A 297 -8.80 -0.41 -8.27
N MET A 298 -8.92 0.88 -7.93
CA MET A 298 -9.65 1.85 -8.75
C MET A 298 -8.98 2.04 -10.11
N ALA A 299 -7.66 2.20 -10.14
CA ALA A 299 -6.90 2.30 -11.38
C ALA A 299 -7.13 1.09 -12.29
N VAL A 300 -7.12 -0.12 -11.74
CA VAL A 300 -7.40 -1.36 -12.50
C VAL A 300 -8.84 -1.35 -13.03
N LEU A 301 -9.81 -1.06 -12.16
CA LEU A 301 -11.22 -1.07 -12.51
C LEU A 301 -11.53 -0.06 -13.62
N PHE A 302 -10.98 1.16 -13.58
CA PHE A 302 -11.27 2.19 -14.57
C PHE A 302 -10.48 2.02 -15.88
N VAL A 303 -9.23 1.57 -15.82
CA VAL A 303 -8.38 1.47 -17.01
C VAL A 303 -8.72 0.24 -17.85
N ILE A 304 -9.14 -0.85 -17.21
CA ILE A 304 -9.59 -2.07 -17.91
C ILE A 304 -11.08 -1.93 -18.20
N SER A 305 -11.44 -1.51 -19.41
CA SER A 305 -12.81 -1.22 -19.82
C SER A 305 -13.79 -2.37 -19.56
N GLU A 306 -13.37 -3.62 -19.81
CA GLU A 306 -14.18 -4.81 -19.52
C GLU A 306 -14.56 -4.93 -18.03
N TYR A 307 -13.64 -4.55 -17.14
CA TYR A 307 -13.86 -4.59 -15.69
C TYR A 307 -14.77 -3.46 -15.24
N TRP A 308 -14.55 -2.23 -15.74
CA TRP A 308 -15.41 -1.09 -15.49
C TRP A 308 -16.88 -1.37 -15.86
N HIS A 309 -17.12 -1.87 -17.07
CA HIS A 309 -18.47 -2.18 -17.54
C HIS A 309 -19.13 -3.28 -16.72
N THR A 310 -18.36 -4.26 -16.26
CA THR A 310 -18.88 -5.33 -15.41
C THR A 310 -19.25 -4.83 -14.02
N ALA A 311 -18.38 -4.02 -13.41
CA ALA A 311 -18.63 -3.44 -12.10
C ALA A 311 -19.92 -2.59 -12.12
N THR A 312 -20.04 -1.69 -13.10
CA THR A 312 -21.22 -0.83 -13.24
C THR A 312 -22.51 -1.60 -13.54
N TYR A 313 -22.45 -2.63 -14.39
CA TYR A 313 -23.59 -3.50 -14.66
C TYR A 313 -24.06 -4.23 -13.38
N TYR A 314 -23.12 -4.80 -12.62
CA TYR A 314 -23.43 -5.54 -11.40
C TYR A 314 -23.97 -4.64 -10.28
N LEU A 315 -23.42 -3.43 -10.11
CA LEU A 315 -23.93 -2.45 -9.16
C LEU A 315 -25.35 -2.00 -9.52
N ARG A 316 -25.62 -1.78 -10.82
CA ARG A 316 -26.97 -1.43 -11.31
C ARG A 316 -27.97 -2.55 -11.09
N SER A 317 -27.58 -3.81 -11.31
CA SER A 317 -28.51 -4.94 -11.12
C SER A 317 -28.85 -5.16 -9.64
N ILE A 318 -27.89 -4.95 -8.71
CA ILE A 318 -28.17 -4.95 -7.27
C ILE A 318 -29.13 -3.82 -6.90
N TYR A 319 -28.86 -2.60 -7.37
CA TYR A 319 -29.70 -1.44 -7.11
C TYR A 319 -31.14 -1.66 -7.62
N GLN A 320 -31.29 -2.16 -8.84
CA GLN A 320 -32.60 -2.49 -9.42
C GLN A 320 -33.32 -3.57 -8.60
N LYS A 321 -32.63 -4.65 -8.22
CA LYS A 321 -33.22 -5.72 -7.41
C LYS A 321 -33.68 -5.22 -6.03
N HIS A 322 -32.89 -4.34 -5.41
CA HIS A 322 -33.22 -3.73 -4.12
C HIS A 322 -34.38 -2.73 -4.23
N SER A 323 -34.37 -1.87 -5.26
CA SER A 323 -35.47 -0.94 -5.55
C SER A 323 -36.79 -1.68 -5.77
N SER A 324 -36.78 -2.74 -6.59
CA SER A 324 -37.98 -3.56 -6.83
C SER A 324 -38.48 -4.25 -5.56
N SER A 325 -37.58 -4.66 -4.66
CA SER A 325 -37.98 -5.21 -3.36
C SER A 325 -38.62 -4.15 -2.44
N ILE A 326 -38.12 -2.91 -2.43
CA ILE A 326 -38.69 -1.83 -1.61
C ILE A 326 -40.08 -1.43 -2.14
N PHE A 327 -40.27 -1.34 -3.46
CA PHE A 327 -41.58 -1.05 -4.06
C PHE A 327 -42.59 -2.19 -3.87
N ALA A 328 -42.14 -3.45 -3.73
CA ALA A 328 -43.01 -4.58 -3.42
C ALA A 328 -43.52 -4.58 -1.96
N TYR A 329 -42.86 -3.85 -1.04
CA TYR A 329 -43.25 -3.71 0.36
C TYR A 329 -43.84 -2.32 0.69
N ALA A 330 -43.95 -1.41 -0.27
CA ALA A 330 -44.63 -0.13 -0.06
C ALA A 330 -46.15 -0.39 0.04
N PRO A 331 -46.81 -0.07 1.17
CA PRO A 331 -48.26 -0.22 1.26
C PRO A 331 -48.90 0.69 0.22
N SER A 332 -49.83 0.13 -0.55
CA SER A 332 -50.70 0.86 -1.47
C SER A 332 -51.39 1.98 -0.70
N ALA A 333 -50.90 3.21 -0.84
CA ALA A 333 -51.59 4.40 -0.38
C ALA A 333 -52.90 4.51 -1.17
N VAL A 334 -53.99 4.03 -0.57
CA VAL A 334 -55.35 4.19 -1.08
C VAL A 334 -55.68 5.68 -1.01
N SER A 335 -55.70 6.31 -2.18
CA SER A 335 -56.27 7.64 -2.37
C SER A 335 -57.80 7.56 -2.28
N SER A 336 -58.33 8.07 -1.17
CA SER A 336 -59.48 8.97 -1.03
C SER A 336 -60.86 8.64 -1.66
N ASN A 337 -61.86 8.82 -0.81
CA ASN A 337 -63.20 9.38 -1.08
C ASN A 337 -64.29 8.48 -1.64
N THR A 338 -65.19 8.04 -0.75
CA THR A 338 -66.61 8.43 -0.77
C THR A 338 -67.25 7.88 0.49
N PHE A 339 -67.97 8.69 1.26
CA PHE A 339 -69.35 8.41 1.67
C PHE A 339 -69.93 9.65 2.36
N ILE A 340 -71.15 9.94 1.91
CA ILE A 340 -72.13 10.92 2.39
C ILE A 340 -72.41 10.72 3.87
#